data_AF-A0A2T7FTZ1-F1
#
_entry.id   AF-A0A2T7FTZ1-F1
#
_cell.length_a   1.000
_cell.length_b   1.000
_cell.length_c   1.000
_cell.angle_alpha   90.00
_cell.angle_beta   90.00
_cell.angle_gamma   90.00
#
_symmetry.space_group_name_H-M   'P 1'
#
loop_
_entity.id
_entity.type
_entity.pdbx_description
1 polymer ?
#
loop_
_entity_poly.entity_id
_entity_poly.type
_entity_poly.pdbx_seq_one_letter_code
_entity_poly.pdbx_strand_id
1 'polypeptide(L)'
;MTKIRTLTASLLISTCLTAGAVAQESSPLDAEIAAIDSQISEVDATISRYDGGLIRMLAESRREALLLLRTVVEARQAAEAAGAMIEVTVPAVEPDPERAEQLLGEMAAQQNRVETAEREAASAGGLIQAVALSRVETEKLTLAQLQMAYLQARYGIAFPVTPTGTNSAPPITDPTAPAALIQGDEVAETALPWADPDHPDIDYSLTPFEQAHNEGDRIAGWWVINEERAAIDDSPSVVAVNYSAYDARSFGGPTALLAQCREGVTSVVFIQDDFLMSAIRRDSFDITYRIDSNPAQSTRWNELTNNKGAGLFGSGSEGFLRGLYDAEAFFIRLTDGNGRRYDAEFDLAGIEDAIEAVAGACGWSTLDLSPDDYRAIQTLLNAGGFEAGTPDGVWGNGSRNAMRAFQEQRGLPASGAPDRATLEALGVQPGE
;
A
#
# COMPACT_ATOMS: atom_id res chain seq x y z
N MET A 1 -19.27 93.45 32.17
CA MET A 1 -18.44 92.26 32.46
C MET A 1 -18.23 91.51 31.14
N THR A 2 -17.19 91.89 30.39
CA THR A 2 -15.96 91.10 30.07
C THR A 2 -16.24 89.89 29.17
N LYS A 3 -15.73 89.73 27.94
CA LYS A 3 -15.10 90.56 26.89
C LYS A 3 -15.25 89.71 25.61
N ILE A 4 -15.73 90.31 24.52
CA ILE A 4 -15.69 89.75 23.16
C ILE A 4 -14.23 89.69 22.69
N ARG A 5 -13.82 88.63 22.00
CA ARG A 5 -12.75 88.72 21.00
C ARG A 5 -12.81 87.60 19.97
N THR A 6 -12.94 88.07 18.74
CA THR A 6 -12.77 87.44 17.44
C THR A 6 -11.30 87.14 17.10
N LEU A 7 -11.13 86.27 16.09
CA LEU A 7 -10.14 86.26 15.01
C LEU A 7 -8.86 85.37 15.13
N THR A 8 -8.80 84.50 14.11
CA THR A 8 -7.68 84.15 13.21
C THR A 8 -6.57 83.20 13.63
N ALA A 9 -6.53 82.14 12.82
CA ALA A 9 -5.43 81.23 12.53
C ALA A 9 -4.09 81.92 12.23
N SER A 10 -2.99 81.25 12.60
CA SER A 10 -1.84 80.97 11.71
C SER A 10 -0.86 80.00 12.38
N LEU A 11 -0.80 78.80 11.79
CA LEU A 11 0.40 78.05 11.41
C LEU A 11 1.62 78.05 12.34
N LEU A 12 1.88 76.90 13.00
CA LEU A 12 3.24 76.45 13.31
C LEU A 12 3.38 74.98 12.92
N ILE A 13 4.34 74.76 12.03
CA ILE A 13 4.75 73.53 11.39
C ILE A 13 5.27 72.56 12.46
N SER A 14 4.60 71.41 12.62
CA SER A 14 5.11 70.30 13.44
C SER A 14 5.55 69.18 12.50
N THR A 15 6.85 68.95 12.52
CA THR A 15 7.61 68.01 11.71
C THR A 15 7.20 66.57 12.00
N CYS A 16 7.10 65.80 10.93
CA CYS A 16 6.68 64.40 10.88
C CYS A 16 7.46 63.47 11.82
N LEU A 17 6.72 62.66 12.56
CA LEU A 17 7.09 61.28 12.92
C LEU A 17 5.85 60.43 12.66
N THR A 18 5.63 60.12 11.38
CA THR A 18 4.75 59.01 10.99
C THR A 18 5.48 57.73 11.38
N ALA A 19 5.15 57.18 12.54
CA ALA A 19 5.30 55.75 12.75
C ALA A 19 4.38 55.09 11.72
N GLY A 20 4.96 54.63 10.61
CA GLY A 20 4.28 53.73 9.71
C GLY A 20 3.94 52.48 10.52
N ALA A 21 2.68 52.35 10.92
CA ALA A 21 2.11 51.05 11.19
C ALA A 21 2.17 50.32 9.85
N VAL A 22 3.18 49.48 9.69
CA VAL A 22 3.19 48.46 8.64
C VAL A 22 2.02 47.55 9.03
N ALA A 23 0.88 47.76 8.39
CA ALA A 23 -0.14 46.73 8.31
C ALA A 23 0.53 45.59 7.55
N GLN A 24 1.01 44.59 8.29
CA GLN A 24 1.50 43.36 7.72
C GLN A 24 0.29 42.71 7.07
N GLU A 25 0.20 42.74 5.74
CA GLU A 25 -0.75 41.92 5.01
C GLU A 25 -0.48 40.48 5.45
N SER A 26 -1.43 39.90 6.20
CA SER A 26 -1.36 38.50 6.62
C SER A 26 -1.24 37.64 5.36
N SER A 27 -0.21 36.81 5.29
CA SER A 27 -0.03 35.87 4.18
C SER A 27 -1.26 34.97 4.10
N PRO A 28 -1.69 34.53 2.91
CA PRO A 28 -2.71 33.49 2.77
C PRO A 28 -2.41 32.25 3.63
N LEU A 29 -1.13 31.94 3.87
CA LEU A 29 -0.71 30.83 4.74
C LEU A 29 -0.99 31.08 6.23
N ASP A 30 -1.03 32.34 6.69
CA ASP A 30 -1.41 32.67 8.07
C ASP A 30 -2.86 32.28 8.37
N ALA A 31 -3.75 32.45 7.38
CA ALA A 31 -5.15 32.06 7.50
C ALA A 31 -5.30 30.52 7.54
N GLU A 32 -4.50 29.79 6.76
CA GLU A 32 -4.49 28.33 6.77
C GLU A 32 -3.97 27.79 8.13
N ILE A 33 -2.88 28.35 8.67
CA ILE A 33 -2.35 27.96 9.99
C ILE A 33 -3.38 28.20 11.08
N ALA A 34 -4.04 29.37 11.09
CA ALA A 34 -5.08 29.69 12.07
C ALA A 34 -6.28 28.72 11.99
N ALA A 35 -6.66 28.29 10.79
CA ALA A 35 -7.72 27.30 10.60
C ALA A 35 -7.31 25.92 11.12
N ILE A 36 -6.07 25.49 10.87
CA ILE A 36 -5.53 24.21 11.36
C ILE A 36 -5.42 24.22 12.90
N ASP A 37 -4.93 25.31 13.50
CA ASP A 37 -4.83 25.47 14.96
C ASP A 37 -6.20 25.38 15.65
N SER A 38 -7.25 25.93 15.02
CA SER A 38 -8.62 25.79 15.51
C SER A 38 -9.09 24.34 15.51
N GLN A 39 -8.75 23.56 14.47
CA GLN A 39 -9.09 22.14 14.39
C GLN A 39 -8.31 21.30 15.41
N ILE A 40 -7.02 21.61 15.65
CA ILE A 40 -6.22 20.95 16.67
C ILE A 40 -6.84 21.14 18.06
N SER A 41 -7.25 22.37 18.38
CA SER A 41 -7.92 22.69 19.65
C SER A 41 -9.24 21.90 19.85
N GLU A 42 -10.04 21.77 18.77
CA GLU A 42 -11.27 20.97 18.78
C GLU A 42 -11.00 19.48 19.05
N VAL A 43 -9.96 18.94 18.42
CA VAL A 43 -9.54 17.54 18.57
C VAL A 43 -8.96 17.29 19.95
N ASP A 44 -8.12 18.17 20.49
CA ASP A 44 -7.57 18.08 21.85
C ASP A 44 -8.69 18.08 22.91
N ALA A 45 -9.74 18.89 22.69
CA ALA A 45 -10.93 18.90 23.54
C ALA A 45 -11.75 17.60 23.42
N THR A 46 -11.63 16.88 22.30
CA THR A 46 -12.28 15.58 22.08
C THR A 46 -11.47 14.47 22.75
N ILE A 47 -10.15 14.43 22.57
CA ILE A 47 -9.23 13.50 23.25
C ILE A 47 -9.38 13.60 24.77
N SER A 48 -9.49 14.82 25.30
CA SER A 48 -9.64 15.07 26.74
C SER A 48 -10.98 14.59 27.33
N ARG A 49 -12.00 14.34 26.50
CA ARG A 49 -13.31 13.83 26.93
C ARG A 49 -13.35 12.30 27.07
N TYR A 50 -12.39 11.58 26.51
CA TYR A 50 -12.38 10.12 26.50
C TYR A 50 -11.08 9.58 27.12
N ASP A 51 -11.20 8.73 28.14
CA ASP A 51 -10.06 8.11 28.83
C ASP A 51 -9.42 6.96 28.02
N GLY A 52 -10.04 6.53 26.91
CA GLY A 52 -9.59 5.43 26.04
C GLY A 52 -10.62 5.06 24.96
N GLY A 53 -10.32 4.05 24.15
CA GLY A 53 -11.25 3.48 23.17
C GLY A 53 -11.19 4.12 21.77
N LEU A 54 -12.02 3.60 20.84
CA LEU A 54 -11.97 3.92 19.41
C LEU A 54 -12.07 5.42 19.10
N ILE A 55 -12.97 6.15 19.78
CA ILE A 55 -13.15 7.59 19.57
C ILE A 55 -11.88 8.37 19.95
N ARG A 56 -11.22 8.00 21.07
CA ARG A 56 -9.97 8.62 21.49
C ARG A 56 -8.85 8.33 20.48
N MET A 57 -8.73 7.08 20.03
CA MET A 57 -7.71 6.68 19.04
C MET A 57 -7.89 7.41 17.71
N LEU A 58 -9.13 7.54 17.22
CA LEU A 58 -9.44 8.29 16.01
C LEU A 58 -9.13 9.80 16.17
N ALA A 59 -9.46 10.37 17.32
CA ALA A 59 -9.13 11.76 17.63
C ALA A 59 -7.60 11.99 17.73
N GLU A 60 -6.85 11.07 18.33
CA GLU A 60 -5.39 11.10 18.37
C GLU A 60 -4.78 11.01 16.95
N SER A 61 -5.32 10.16 16.08
CA SER A 61 -4.91 10.09 14.67
C SER A 61 -5.21 11.39 13.90
N ARG A 62 -6.42 11.96 14.06
CA ARG A 62 -6.78 13.26 13.46
C ARG A 62 -5.84 14.37 13.93
N ARG A 63 -5.43 14.35 15.20
CA ARG A 63 -4.47 15.32 15.76
C ARG A 63 -3.11 15.25 15.08
N GLU A 64 -2.56 14.05 14.90
CA GLU A 64 -1.26 13.87 14.24
C GLU A 64 -1.29 14.32 12.77
N ALA A 65 -2.38 14.03 12.05
CA ALA A 65 -2.56 14.52 10.68
C ALA A 65 -2.59 16.06 10.62
N LEU A 66 -3.29 16.72 11.55
CA LEU A 66 -3.35 18.18 11.63
C LEU A 66 -2.00 18.80 12.04
N LEU A 67 -1.22 18.13 12.89
CA LEU A 67 0.12 18.58 13.25
C LEU A 67 1.09 18.49 12.08
N LEU A 68 1.06 17.40 11.31
CA LEU A 68 1.82 17.27 10.07
C LEU A 68 1.45 18.40 9.10
N LEU A 69 0.14 18.63 8.92
CA LEU A 69 -0.39 19.69 8.07
C LEU A 69 0.17 21.06 8.48
N ARG A 70 0.09 21.39 9.77
CA ARG A 70 0.61 22.62 10.34
C ARG A 70 2.11 22.79 10.09
N THR A 71 2.91 21.76 10.41
CA THR A 71 4.37 21.82 10.27
C THR A 71 4.82 22.10 8.85
N VAL A 72 4.16 21.49 7.86
CA VAL A 72 4.52 21.67 6.45
C VAL A 72 4.12 23.07 5.96
N VAL A 73 2.95 23.59 6.38
CA VAL A 73 2.52 24.96 6.04
C VAL A 73 3.46 26.00 6.67
N GLU A 74 3.90 25.79 7.91
CA GLU A 74 4.91 26.64 8.58
C GLU A 74 6.27 26.61 7.86
N ALA A 75 6.71 25.43 7.42
CA ALA A 75 7.95 25.31 6.65
C ALA A 75 7.87 26.08 5.33
N ARG A 76 6.71 26.07 4.67
CA ARG A 76 6.47 26.86 3.46
C ARG A 76 6.45 28.36 3.74
N GLN A 77 5.78 28.79 4.81
CA GLN A 77 5.75 30.19 5.23
C GLN A 77 7.16 30.72 5.53
N ALA A 78 7.98 29.93 6.23
CA ALA A 78 9.37 30.27 6.51
C ALA A 78 10.22 30.37 5.22
N ALA A 79 9.98 29.49 4.24
CA ALA A 79 10.63 29.54 2.94
C ALA A 79 10.27 30.82 2.14
N GLU A 80 9.00 31.24 2.16
CA GLU A 80 8.55 32.48 1.52
C GLU A 80 9.13 33.73 2.20
N ALA A 81 9.16 33.76 3.54
CA ALA A 81 9.68 34.89 4.32
C ALA A 81 11.21 35.07 4.17
N ALA A 82 11.95 34.00 3.88
CA ALA A 82 13.41 34.04 3.73
C ALA A 82 13.90 34.64 2.40
N GLY A 83 13.02 34.81 1.40
CA GLY A 83 13.36 35.41 0.09
C GLY A 83 14.54 34.76 -0.64
N ALA A 84 14.91 33.52 -0.28
CA ALA A 84 16.10 32.86 -0.76
C ALA A 84 15.83 32.22 -2.13
N MET A 85 16.71 32.46 -3.11
CA MET A 85 16.82 31.55 -4.26
C MET A 85 17.33 30.21 -3.74
N ILE A 86 16.38 29.32 -3.49
CA ILE A 86 16.64 27.94 -3.14
C ILE A 86 16.69 27.17 -4.47
N GLU A 87 17.89 26.91 -5.00
CA GLU A 87 18.06 25.83 -5.99
C GLU A 87 18.01 24.50 -5.23
N VAL A 88 16.78 24.03 -5.03
CA VAL A 88 16.47 22.70 -4.51
C VAL A 88 15.85 21.92 -5.64
N THR A 89 16.61 21.02 -6.22
CA THR A 89 16.08 20.00 -7.13
C THR A 89 15.38 18.95 -6.27
N VAL A 90 14.13 19.22 -5.94
CA VAL A 90 13.13 18.26 -5.47
C VAL A 90 12.00 18.34 -6.50
N PRO A 91 11.33 17.23 -6.87
CA PRO A 91 10.16 17.31 -7.76
C PRO A 91 9.09 18.17 -7.08
N ALA A 92 9.07 19.46 -7.40
CA ALA A 92 7.98 20.34 -7.05
C ALA A 92 6.78 19.87 -7.87
N VAL A 93 5.75 19.37 -7.19
CA VAL A 93 4.45 19.17 -7.83
C VAL A 93 3.98 20.56 -8.23
N GLU A 94 3.88 20.80 -9.54
CA GLU A 94 3.43 22.08 -10.07
C GLU A 94 1.98 22.33 -9.60
N PRO A 95 1.65 23.52 -9.05
CA PRO A 95 0.30 23.81 -8.57
C PRO A 95 -0.76 23.57 -9.65
N ASP A 96 -1.82 22.87 -9.30
CA ASP A 96 -2.95 22.52 -10.17
C ASP A 96 -4.23 23.23 -9.67
N PRO A 97 -4.57 24.40 -10.25
CA PRO A 97 -5.72 25.18 -9.81
C PRO A 97 -7.06 24.52 -10.14
N GLU A 98 -7.15 23.71 -11.20
CA GLU A 98 -8.39 23.00 -11.57
C GLU A 98 -8.66 21.86 -10.59
N ARG A 99 -7.63 21.09 -10.23
CA ARG A 99 -7.74 20.06 -9.19
C ARG A 99 -8.06 20.65 -7.82
N ALA A 100 -7.50 21.81 -7.48
CA ALA A 100 -7.81 22.50 -6.23
C ALA A 100 -9.30 22.90 -6.16
N GLU A 101 -9.91 23.34 -7.27
CA GLU A 101 -11.33 23.69 -7.32
C GLU A 101 -12.24 22.44 -7.20
N GLN A 102 -11.85 21.32 -7.82
CA GLN A 102 -12.55 20.04 -7.65
C GLN A 102 -12.51 19.56 -6.18
N LEU A 103 -11.34 19.66 -5.54
CA LEU A 103 -11.15 19.27 -4.14
C LEU A 103 -11.97 20.14 -3.19
N LEU A 104 -12.20 21.43 -3.48
CA LEU A 104 -13.12 22.26 -2.71
C LEU A 104 -14.56 21.73 -2.76
N GLY A 105 -15.02 21.23 -3.91
CA GLY A 105 -16.31 20.57 -4.05
C GLY A 105 -16.40 19.27 -3.22
N GLU A 106 -15.35 18.45 -3.27
CA GLU A 106 -15.24 17.21 -2.48
C GLU A 106 -15.22 17.50 -0.98
N MET A 107 -14.48 18.53 -0.55
CA MET A 107 -14.42 19.00 0.84
C MET A 107 -15.78 19.53 1.32
N ALA A 108 -16.50 20.29 0.49
CA ALA A 108 -17.85 20.76 0.82
C ALA A 108 -18.83 19.58 0.99
N ALA A 109 -18.74 18.56 0.14
CA ALA A 109 -19.53 17.34 0.28
C ALA A 109 -19.16 16.55 1.55
N GLN A 110 -17.87 16.45 1.86
CA GLN A 110 -17.36 15.80 3.07
C GLN A 110 -17.79 16.55 4.35
N GLN A 111 -17.76 17.88 4.33
CA GLN A 111 -18.26 18.73 5.42
C GLN A 111 -19.75 18.46 5.70
N ASN A 112 -20.58 18.36 4.65
CA ASN A 112 -21.99 18.00 4.81
C ASN A 112 -22.19 16.59 5.41
N ARG A 113 -21.31 15.63 5.09
CA ARG A 113 -21.32 14.29 5.70
C ARG A 113 -20.97 14.34 7.18
N VAL A 114 -19.94 15.11 7.55
CA VAL A 114 -19.58 15.36 8.96
C VAL A 114 -20.77 15.95 9.72
N GLU A 115 -21.40 17.00 9.21
CA GLU A 115 -22.56 17.63 9.86
C GLU A 115 -23.77 16.69 9.99
N THR A 116 -23.94 15.78 9.03
CA THR A 116 -25.00 14.76 9.08
C THR A 116 -24.69 13.71 10.14
N ALA A 117 -23.47 13.20 10.16
CA ALA A 117 -23.01 12.25 11.17
C ALA A 117 -23.07 12.84 12.59
N GLU A 118 -22.75 14.12 12.76
CA GLU A 118 -22.85 14.82 14.05
C GLU A 118 -24.30 14.95 14.53
N ARG A 119 -25.23 15.26 13.63
CA ARG A 119 -26.67 15.30 13.94
C ARG A 119 -27.20 13.92 14.34
N GLU A 120 -26.79 12.88 13.63
CA GLU A 120 -27.14 11.49 13.97
C GLU A 120 -26.60 11.11 15.36
N ALA A 121 -25.32 11.40 15.63
CA ALA A 121 -24.69 11.15 16.93
C ALA A 121 -25.33 11.93 18.07
N ALA A 122 -25.78 13.17 17.82
CA ALA A 122 -26.50 13.98 18.81
C ALA A 122 -27.90 13.43 19.14
N SER A 123 -28.53 12.70 18.21
CA SER A 123 -29.85 12.11 18.38
C SER A 123 -29.83 10.69 18.96
N ALA A 124 -28.66 10.04 18.98
CA ALA A 124 -28.46 8.68 19.46
C ALA A 124 -28.10 8.62 20.96
N GLY A 125 -28.40 7.51 21.62
CA GLY A 125 -28.04 7.25 23.01
C GLY A 125 -27.31 5.91 23.20
N GLY A 126 -26.50 5.80 24.27
CA GLY A 126 -25.83 4.56 24.65
C GLY A 126 -24.82 4.07 23.60
N LEU A 127 -24.78 2.76 23.33
CA LEU A 127 -23.82 2.18 22.39
C LEU A 127 -24.01 2.67 20.94
N ILE A 128 -25.24 3.00 20.54
CA ILE A 128 -25.54 3.57 19.21
C ILE A 128 -24.89 4.94 19.07
N GLN A 129 -24.88 5.73 20.16
CA GLN A 129 -24.19 7.01 20.20
C GLN A 129 -22.67 6.84 20.05
N ALA A 130 -22.08 5.82 20.69
CA ALA A 130 -20.64 5.57 20.58
C ALA A 130 -20.21 5.19 19.15
N VAL A 131 -21.01 4.37 18.45
CA VAL A 131 -20.78 4.03 17.03
C VAL A 131 -20.97 5.25 16.13
N ALA A 132 -22.01 6.05 16.37
CA ALA A 132 -22.25 7.28 15.61
C ALA A 132 -21.13 8.31 15.81
N LEU A 133 -20.60 8.46 17.03
CA LEU A 133 -19.44 9.31 17.32
C LEU A 133 -18.15 8.79 16.67
N SER A 134 -17.98 7.46 16.57
CA SER A 134 -16.87 6.89 15.79
C SER A 134 -16.96 7.29 14.32
N ARG A 135 -18.16 7.22 13.73
CA ARG A 135 -18.39 7.66 12.34
C ARG A 135 -18.07 9.14 12.17
N VAL A 136 -18.47 9.99 13.12
CA VAL A 136 -18.13 11.43 13.10
C VAL A 136 -16.62 11.64 12.99
N GLU A 137 -15.83 10.94 13.80
CA GLU A 137 -14.37 11.08 13.76
C GLU A 137 -13.76 10.52 12.48
N THR A 138 -14.32 9.43 11.92
CA THR A 138 -13.90 8.92 10.59
C THR A 138 -14.16 9.96 9.49
N GLU A 139 -15.34 10.57 9.45
CA GLU A 139 -15.69 11.59 8.44
C GLU A 139 -14.81 12.85 8.60
N LYS A 140 -14.44 13.22 9.83
CA LYS A 140 -13.53 14.33 10.12
C LYS A 140 -12.08 14.03 9.72
N LEU A 141 -11.64 12.78 9.86
CA LEU A 141 -10.33 12.34 9.38
C LEU A 141 -10.24 12.40 7.86
N THR A 142 -11.26 11.92 7.14
CA THR A 142 -11.33 12.02 5.69
C THR A 142 -11.32 13.49 5.22
N LEU A 143 -11.99 14.40 5.95
CA LEU A 143 -11.93 15.83 5.64
C LEU A 143 -10.50 16.39 5.77
N ALA A 144 -9.75 15.99 6.80
CA ALA A 144 -8.36 16.41 6.97
C ALA A 144 -7.47 15.88 5.82
N GLN A 145 -7.73 14.68 5.30
CA GLN A 145 -7.03 14.13 4.13
C GLN A 145 -7.31 14.94 2.85
N LEU A 146 -8.56 15.32 2.62
CA LEU A 146 -8.93 16.19 1.49
C LEU A 146 -8.29 17.58 1.61
N GLN A 147 -8.16 18.12 2.83
CA GLN A 147 -7.44 19.37 3.09
C GLN A 147 -5.95 19.27 2.71
N MET A 148 -5.28 18.15 3.04
CA MET A 148 -3.89 17.91 2.62
C MET A 148 -3.76 17.91 1.09
N ALA A 149 -4.63 17.18 0.40
CA ALA A 149 -4.66 17.13 -1.06
C ALA A 149 -4.92 18.51 -1.68
N TYR A 150 -5.81 19.30 -1.09
CA TYR A 150 -6.11 20.66 -1.52
C TYR A 150 -4.92 21.59 -1.39
N LEU A 151 -4.21 21.56 -0.25
CA LEU A 151 -3.03 22.40 -0.05
C LEU A 151 -1.88 21.99 -0.96
N GLN A 152 -1.74 20.70 -1.26
CA GLN A 152 -0.80 20.21 -2.27
C GLN A 152 -1.15 20.76 -3.66
N ALA A 153 -2.41 20.66 -4.09
CA ALA A 153 -2.85 21.14 -5.40
C ALA A 153 -2.75 22.67 -5.51
N ARG A 154 -3.16 23.41 -4.48
CA ARG A 154 -3.21 24.88 -4.50
C ARG A 154 -1.85 25.55 -4.33
N TYR A 155 -1.00 24.99 -3.48
CA TYR A 155 0.26 25.63 -3.06
C TYR A 155 1.51 24.84 -3.46
N GLY A 156 1.37 23.69 -4.13
CA GLY A 156 2.49 22.82 -4.50
C GLY A 156 3.19 22.20 -3.29
N ILE A 157 2.49 22.11 -2.16
CA ILE A 157 3.05 21.62 -0.89
C ILE A 157 3.13 20.09 -0.94
N ALA A 158 4.35 19.56 -1.01
CA ALA A 158 4.58 18.13 -0.93
C ALA A 158 4.47 17.68 0.54
N PHE A 159 3.39 16.98 0.85
CA PHE A 159 3.30 16.19 2.07
C PHE A 159 4.00 14.85 1.83
N PRO A 160 4.69 14.27 2.83
CA PRO A 160 5.19 12.92 2.73
C PRO A 160 4.00 11.95 2.72
N VAL A 161 3.42 11.72 1.55
CA VAL A 161 2.39 10.72 1.30
C VAL A 161 2.79 9.92 0.06
N THR A 162 2.65 8.60 0.14
CA THR A 162 2.80 7.70 -1.00
C THR A 162 1.80 8.07 -2.10
N PRO A 163 2.20 8.11 -3.38
CA PRO A 163 1.29 8.42 -4.47
C PRO A 163 0.32 7.25 -4.68
N THR A 164 -0.95 7.42 -4.31
CA THR A 164 -2.04 6.62 -4.89
C THR A 164 -2.28 7.10 -6.32
N GLY A 165 -2.26 6.16 -7.26
CA GLY A 165 -2.46 6.40 -8.68
C GLY A 165 -3.72 7.20 -8.99
N THR A 166 -3.65 7.93 -10.09
CA THR A 166 -4.72 8.68 -10.71
C THR A 166 -5.94 7.79 -10.97
N ASN A 167 -6.97 7.88 -10.12
CA ASN A 167 -8.32 7.41 -10.44
C ASN A 167 -8.86 8.25 -11.60
N SER A 168 -8.72 7.74 -12.83
CA SER A 168 -9.57 8.15 -13.93
C SER A 168 -10.94 7.51 -13.70
N ALA A 169 -11.91 8.31 -13.27
CA ALA A 169 -13.30 7.88 -13.10
C ALA A 169 -13.84 7.32 -14.43
N PRO A 170 -14.52 6.15 -14.43
CA PRO A 170 -15.26 5.68 -15.60
C PRO A 170 -16.42 6.65 -15.92
N PRO A 171 -16.78 6.83 -17.21
CA PRO A 171 -17.87 7.71 -17.59
C PRO A 171 -19.21 7.14 -17.08
N ILE A 172 -19.93 7.98 -16.34
CA ILE A 172 -21.30 7.73 -15.89
C ILE A 172 -22.19 7.59 -17.14
N THR A 173 -22.70 6.39 -17.39
CA THR A 173 -23.82 6.16 -18.31
C THR A 173 -25.15 6.27 -17.56
N ASP A 174 -26.10 6.93 -18.22
CA ASP A 174 -27.41 7.37 -17.74
C ASP A 174 -28.23 6.35 -16.91
N PRO A 175 -28.95 6.80 -15.85
CA PRO A 175 -29.94 5.98 -15.17
C PRO A 175 -31.29 6.13 -15.88
N THR A 176 -31.66 5.16 -16.72
CA THR A 176 -33.08 5.03 -17.13
C THR A 176 -33.54 3.57 -17.08
N ALA A 177 -34.59 3.36 -16.27
CA ALA A 177 -35.53 2.23 -16.23
C ALA A 177 -35.22 1.09 -15.21
N PRO A 178 -36.26 0.41 -14.69
CA PRO A 178 -36.79 0.68 -13.34
C PRO A 178 -36.64 -0.51 -12.38
N ALA A 179 -36.73 -0.21 -11.09
CA ALA A 179 -36.77 -1.16 -9.99
C ALA A 179 -37.77 -2.31 -10.23
N ALA A 180 -37.24 -3.51 -10.43
CA ALA A 180 -38.00 -4.75 -10.37
C ALA A 180 -38.06 -5.23 -8.91
N LEU A 181 -39.28 -5.34 -8.41
CA LEU A 181 -39.64 -5.93 -7.12
C LEU A 181 -39.16 -7.39 -7.08
N ILE A 182 -38.26 -7.73 -6.15
CA ILE A 182 -37.99 -9.13 -5.81
C ILE A 182 -38.93 -9.52 -4.66
N GLN A 183 -39.95 -10.30 -4.99
CA GLN A 183 -40.61 -11.20 -4.05
C GLN A 183 -39.67 -12.39 -3.80
N GLY A 184 -39.66 -12.83 -2.54
CA GLY A 184 -38.69 -13.80 -2.04
C GLY A 184 -38.68 -15.12 -2.78
N ASP A 185 -37.47 -15.66 -2.88
CA ASP A 185 -37.22 -17.09 -2.98
C ASP A 185 -35.89 -17.39 -2.26
N GLU A 186 -35.78 -18.63 -1.81
CA GLU A 186 -34.78 -19.21 -0.92
C GLU A 186 -33.33 -18.80 -1.23
N VAL A 187 -32.58 -18.44 -0.17
CA VAL A 187 -31.14 -18.16 -0.25
C VAL A 187 -30.41 -19.49 -0.46
N ALA A 188 -30.21 -19.87 -1.72
CA ALA A 188 -29.07 -20.70 -2.07
C ALA A 188 -27.83 -19.83 -1.81
N GLU A 189 -26.90 -20.28 -0.97
CA GLU A 189 -25.56 -19.70 -0.88
C GLU A 189 -24.95 -19.77 -2.28
N THR A 190 -25.01 -18.66 -3.02
CA THR A 190 -24.25 -18.50 -4.25
C THR A 190 -22.79 -18.56 -3.88
N ALA A 191 -22.14 -19.69 -4.18
CA ALA A 191 -20.69 -19.81 -4.10
C ALA A 191 -20.06 -18.62 -4.82
N LEU A 192 -19.13 -17.94 -4.13
CA LEU A 192 -18.43 -16.80 -4.71
C LEU A 192 -17.70 -17.28 -5.98
N PRO A 193 -17.87 -16.63 -7.14
CA PRO A 193 -17.37 -17.14 -8.41
C PRO A 193 -15.84 -17.15 -8.51
N TRP A 194 -15.16 -16.46 -7.60
CA TRP A 194 -13.71 -16.39 -7.48
C TRP A 194 -13.12 -17.26 -6.36
N ALA A 195 -13.97 -17.98 -5.61
CA ALA A 195 -13.48 -18.91 -4.61
C ALA A 195 -12.76 -20.08 -5.27
N ASP A 196 -11.61 -20.45 -4.72
CA ASP A 196 -10.86 -21.60 -5.19
C ASP A 196 -11.58 -22.90 -4.78
N PRO A 197 -12.01 -23.74 -5.73
CA PRO A 197 -12.70 -24.99 -5.41
C PRO A 197 -11.81 -26.02 -4.70
N ASP A 198 -10.48 -25.93 -4.84
CA ASP A 198 -9.54 -26.86 -4.22
C ASP A 198 -9.28 -26.52 -2.74
N HIS A 199 -9.64 -25.30 -2.31
CA HIS A 199 -9.51 -24.80 -0.94
C HIS A 199 -10.83 -24.21 -0.39
N PRO A 200 -11.90 -25.02 -0.24
CA PRO A 200 -13.24 -24.53 0.10
C PRO A 200 -13.39 -24.02 1.55
N ASP A 201 -12.40 -24.24 2.39
CA ASP A 201 -12.36 -23.86 3.81
C ASP A 201 -11.90 -22.41 4.05
N ILE A 202 -11.43 -21.72 3.00
CA ILE A 202 -10.96 -20.33 3.06
C ILE A 202 -12.13 -19.34 2.92
N ASP A 203 -12.10 -18.25 3.69
CA ASP A 203 -13.06 -17.16 3.58
C ASP A 203 -12.71 -16.22 2.42
N TYR A 204 -13.27 -16.50 1.25
CA TYR A 204 -13.10 -15.69 0.04
C TYR A 204 -13.93 -14.40 0.02
N SER A 205 -14.70 -14.10 1.08
CA SER A 205 -15.44 -12.83 1.19
C SER A 205 -14.57 -11.65 1.63
N LEU A 206 -13.32 -11.91 2.02
CA LEU A 206 -12.37 -10.87 2.41
C LEU A 206 -12.05 -9.94 1.23
N THR A 207 -11.94 -8.64 1.53
CA THR A 207 -11.72 -7.57 0.54
C THR A 207 -10.54 -7.82 -0.41
N PRO A 208 -9.38 -8.37 0.01
CA PRO A 208 -8.29 -8.64 -0.92
C PRO A 208 -8.66 -9.61 -2.06
N PHE A 209 -9.51 -10.61 -1.81
CA PHE A 209 -9.94 -11.57 -2.83
C PHE A 209 -10.96 -10.97 -3.81
N GLU A 210 -11.90 -10.17 -3.29
CA GLU A 210 -12.85 -9.45 -4.15
C GLU A 210 -12.10 -8.47 -5.07
N GLN A 211 -11.12 -7.74 -4.53
CA GLN A 211 -10.30 -6.82 -5.31
C GLN A 211 -9.49 -7.58 -6.38
N ALA A 212 -8.81 -8.66 -6.01
CA ALA A 212 -8.07 -9.51 -6.93
C ALA A 212 -8.93 -9.99 -8.10
N HIS A 213 -10.15 -10.46 -7.81
CA HIS A 213 -11.09 -10.88 -8.85
C HIS A 213 -11.45 -9.75 -9.81
N ASN A 214 -11.74 -8.56 -9.28
CA ASN A 214 -12.09 -7.39 -10.07
C ASN A 214 -10.92 -6.89 -10.95
N GLU A 215 -9.69 -7.10 -10.49
CA GLU A 215 -8.45 -6.76 -11.20
C GLU A 215 -8.02 -7.85 -12.20
N GLY A 216 -8.64 -9.03 -12.13
CA GLY A 216 -8.34 -10.17 -12.99
C GLY A 216 -7.14 -11.00 -12.53
N ASP A 217 -6.71 -10.82 -11.28
CA ASP A 217 -5.65 -11.59 -10.66
C ASP A 217 -6.09 -13.04 -10.41
N ARG A 218 -5.13 -13.96 -10.46
CA ARG A 218 -5.37 -15.37 -10.18
C ARG A 218 -5.40 -15.60 -8.67
N ILE A 219 -6.40 -16.32 -8.20
CA ILE A 219 -6.54 -16.70 -6.79
C ILE A 219 -6.25 -18.20 -6.69
N ALA A 220 -5.38 -18.57 -5.75
CA ALA A 220 -5.05 -19.95 -5.41
C ALA A 220 -4.90 -20.08 -3.89
N GLY A 221 -5.83 -20.76 -3.22
CA GLY A 221 -5.87 -20.85 -1.76
C GLY A 221 -5.87 -19.46 -1.10
N TRP A 222 -4.87 -19.19 -0.24
CA TRP A 222 -4.65 -17.90 0.44
C TRP A 222 -3.85 -16.88 -0.39
N TRP A 223 -3.46 -17.23 -1.62
CA TRP A 223 -2.61 -16.43 -2.48
C TRP A 223 -3.39 -15.70 -3.57
N VAL A 224 -3.10 -14.41 -3.70
CA VAL A 224 -3.44 -13.60 -4.86
C VAL A 224 -2.18 -13.46 -5.72
N ILE A 225 -2.26 -13.86 -6.98
CA ILE A 225 -1.16 -13.93 -7.92
C ILE A 225 -1.43 -12.95 -9.07
N ASN A 226 -0.70 -11.84 -9.05
CA ASN A 226 -0.70 -10.84 -10.11
C ASN A 226 0.43 -11.14 -11.10
N GLU A 227 0.09 -11.28 -12.38
CA GLU A 227 1.02 -11.58 -13.47
C GLU A 227 0.99 -10.45 -14.51
N GLU A 228 2.07 -9.70 -14.59
CA GLU A 228 2.23 -8.54 -15.46
C GLU A 228 3.51 -8.64 -16.32
N ARG A 229 3.73 -7.63 -17.15
CA ARG A 229 4.99 -7.44 -17.87
C ARG A 229 5.63 -6.11 -17.50
N ALA A 230 6.93 -6.11 -17.26
CA ALA A 230 7.69 -4.92 -16.95
C ALA A 230 7.62 -3.92 -18.11
N ALA A 231 7.27 -2.67 -17.80
CA ALA A 231 7.06 -1.64 -18.82
C ALA A 231 8.33 -1.27 -19.62
N ILE A 232 9.52 -1.60 -19.10
CA ILE A 232 10.80 -1.22 -19.72
C ILE A 232 11.28 -2.19 -20.80
N ASP A 233 11.05 -3.50 -20.61
CA ASP A 233 11.64 -4.55 -21.44
C ASP A 233 10.69 -5.74 -21.70
N ASP A 234 9.42 -5.62 -21.33
CA ASP A 234 8.38 -6.65 -21.42
C ASP A 234 8.73 -7.96 -20.68
N SER A 235 9.71 -7.92 -19.76
CA SER A 235 10.04 -9.10 -18.95
C SER A 235 8.87 -9.49 -18.05
N PRO A 236 8.62 -10.80 -17.83
CA PRO A 236 7.59 -11.24 -16.90
C PRO A 236 7.82 -10.67 -15.49
N SER A 237 6.76 -10.14 -14.89
CA SER A 237 6.73 -9.66 -13.52
C SER A 237 5.59 -10.36 -12.80
N VAL A 238 5.90 -11.03 -11.69
CA VAL A 238 4.90 -11.76 -10.90
C VAL A 238 4.99 -11.32 -9.46
N VAL A 239 3.84 -11.02 -8.84
CA VAL A 239 3.73 -10.73 -7.42
C VAL A 239 2.63 -11.61 -6.85
N ALA A 240 3.02 -12.55 -5.99
CA ALA A 240 2.10 -13.38 -5.24
C ALA A 240 2.06 -12.91 -3.78
N VAL A 241 0.87 -12.65 -3.26
CA VAL A 241 0.64 -12.13 -1.90
C VAL A 241 -0.23 -13.12 -1.14
N ASN A 242 0.24 -13.58 0.03
CA ASN A 242 -0.53 -14.41 0.95
C ASN A 242 -1.29 -13.52 1.95
N TYR A 243 -2.61 -13.71 2.03
CA TYR A 243 -3.52 -12.96 2.88
C TYR A 243 -4.05 -13.74 4.09
N SER A 244 -3.48 -14.89 4.44
CA SER A 244 -3.95 -15.69 5.61
C SER A 244 -3.80 -14.95 6.95
N ALA A 245 -2.84 -14.02 7.04
CA ALA A 245 -2.64 -13.16 8.20
C ALA A 245 -3.34 -11.78 8.07
N TYR A 246 -4.25 -11.62 7.10
CA TYR A 246 -4.97 -10.37 6.90
C TYR A 246 -5.99 -10.13 8.02
N ASP A 247 -5.93 -8.95 8.63
CA ASP A 247 -6.93 -8.49 9.60
C ASP A 247 -7.55 -7.18 9.13
N ALA A 248 -8.83 -7.25 8.72
CA ALA A 248 -9.61 -6.09 8.30
C ALA A 248 -9.78 -5.02 9.40
N ARG A 249 -9.50 -5.36 10.67
CA ARG A 249 -9.53 -4.43 11.80
C ARG A 249 -8.19 -3.74 12.05
N SER A 250 -7.11 -4.18 11.40
CA SER A 250 -5.81 -3.53 11.51
C SER A 250 -5.78 -2.24 10.69
N PHE A 251 -5.37 -1.14 11.31
CA PHE A 251 -5.43 0.19 10.70
C PHE A 251 -4.14 0.63 9.98
N GLY A 252 -3.00 -0.04 10.18
CA GLY A 252 -1.73 0.46 9.66
C GLY A 252 -1.15 -0.29 8.45
N GLY A 253 -1.84 -1.32 7.95
CA GLY A 253 -1.49 -2.02 6.71
C GLY A 253 -1.57 -3.54 6.87
N PRO A 254 -1.50 -4.29 5.77
CA PRO A 254 -1.60 -5.74 5.82
C PRO A 254 -0.30 -6.34 6.40
N THR A 255 -0.43 -7.32 7.29
CA THR A 255 0.63 -8.29 7.55
C THR A 255 0.56 -9.35 6.46
N ALA A 256 1.59 -9.43 5.62
CA ALA A 256 1.55 -10.26 4.43
C ALA A 256 2.91 -10.89 4.14
N LEU A 257 2.87 -12.08 3.55
CA LEU A 257 4.02 -12.74 2.96
C LEU A 257 3.91 -12.61 1.44
N LEU A 258 4.97 -12.13 0.80
CA LEU A 258 5.03 -11.94 -0.64
C LEU A 258 6.13 -12.82 -1.22
N ALA A 259 5.82 -13.46 -2.34
CA ALA A 259 6.79 -14.06 -3.24
C ALA A 259 6.70 -13.31 -4.57
N GLN A 260 7.80 -12.81 -5.09
CA GLN A 260 7.76 -12.02 -6.33
C GLN A 260 8.97 -12.25 -7.22
N CYS A 261 8.75 -12.10 -8.52
CA CYS A 261 9.76 -11.99 -9.55
C CYS A 261 9.65 -10.59 -10.18
N ARG A 262 10.72 -9.79 -10.09
CA ARG A 262 10.81 -8.49 -10.77
C ARG A 262 12.17 -8.35 -11.44
N GLU A 263 12.19 -8.01 -12.72
CA GLU A 263 13.43 -7.84 -13.50
C GLU A 263 14.36 -9.07 -13.41
N GLY A 264 13.77 -10.28 -13.35
CA GLY A 264 14.51 -11.54 -13.20
C GLY A 264 15.09 -11.79 -11.80
N VAL A 265 14.73 -11.00 -10.80
CA VAL A 265 15.16 -11.18 -9.41
C VAL A 265 14.02 -11.69 -8.56
N THR A 266 14.19 -12.90 -8.01
CA THR A 266 13.27 -13.51 -7.05
C THR A 266 13.44 -12.89 -5.67
N SER A 267 12.34 -12.52 -5.02
CA SER A 267 12.37 -12.07 -3.63
C SER A 267 11.21 -12.62 -2.81
N VAL A 268 11.49 -12.85 -1.52
CA VAL A 268 10.49 -13.17 -0.51
C VAL A 268 10.48 -12.04 0.49
N VAL A 269 9.31 -11.47 0.73
CA VAL A 269 9.16 -10.28 1.55
C VAL A 269 8.12 -10.53 2.62
N PHE A 270 8.47 -10.27 3.87
CA PHE A 270 7.54 -10.20 4.97
C PHE A 270 7.22 -8.73 5.23
N ILE A 271 5.99 -8.33 4.91
CA ILE A 271 5.47 -6.99 5.18
C ILE A 271 4.85 -7.00 6.57
N GLN A 272 5.24 -6.00 7.34
CA GLN A 272 4.73 -5.77 8.68
C GLN A 272 4.31 -4.30 8.80
N ASP A 273 3.11 -4.11 9.35
CA ASP A 273 2.40 -2.84 9.49
C ASP A 273 3.25 -1.78 10.23
N ASP A 274 3.82 -2.13 11.37
CA ASP A 274 4.54 -1.15 12.19
C ASP A 274 5.78 -0.65 11.44
N PHE A 275 5.86 0.67 11.24
CA PHE A 275 7.09 1.32 10.81
C PHE A 275 8.25 0.83 11.68
N LEU A 276 9.12 -0.01 11.10
CA LEU A 276 10.30 -0.52 11.76
C LEU A 276 11.35 0.59 11.74
N MET A 277 11.17 1.62 12.57
CA MET A 277 12.19 2.68 12.69
C MET A 277 13.45 2.08 13.32
N SER A 278 14.40 1.65 12.50
CA SER A 278 15.70 1.25 13.00
C SER A 278 16.45 2.52 13.46
N ALA A 279 16.75 2.58 14.75
CA ALA A 279 17.63 3.61 15.30
C ALA A 279 19.04 3.38 14.74
N ILE A 280 19.37 4.10 13.65
CA ILE A 280 20.73 4.40 13.19
C ILE A 280 21.55 3.12 12.88
N ARG A 281 21.54 2.72 11.60
CA ARG A 281 22.49 1.78 10.93
C ARG A 281 22.26 0.28 11.11
N ARG A 282 21.10 -0.24 10.75
CA ARG A 282 20.98 -1.66 10.41
C ARG A 282 20.33 -1.80 9.05
N ASP A 283 20.95 -2.59 8.18
CA ASP A 283 20.43 -2.91 6.84
C ASP A 283 19.67 -4.27 6.87
N SER A 284 19.56 -4.91 8.04
CA SER A 284 18.97 -6.24 8.19
C SER A 284 18.35 -6.49 9.57
N PHE A 285 17.35 -7.37 9.59
CA PHE A 285 16.65 -7.86 10.78
C PHE A 285 17.04 -9.30 11.11
N ASP A 286 17.04 -9.61 12.41
CA ASP A 286 17.15 -10.99 12.89
C ASP A 286 15.77 -11.66 12.75
N ILE A 287 15.71 -12.69 11.91
CA ILE A 287 14.50 -13.46 11.62
C ILE A 287 14.61 -14.82 12.29
N THR A 288 13.58 -15.21 13.03
CA THR A 288 13.38 -16.59 13.48
C THR A 288 12.14 -17.12 12.79
N TYR A 289 12.24 -18.25 12.11
CA TYR A 289 11.11 -18.82 11.38
C TYR A 289 10.97 -20.31 11.64
N ARG A 290 9.79 -20.84 11.34
CA ARG A 290 9.48 -22.26 11.43
C ARG A 290 8.57 -22.64 10.28
N ILE A 291 8.93 -23.73 9.59
CA ILE A 291 8.12 -24.33 8.53
C ILE A 291 7.46 -25.57 9.13
N ASP A 292 6.14 -25.61 9.11
CA ASP A 292 5.30 -26.63 9.73
C ASP A 292 5.67 -26.89 11.21
N SER A 293 5.88 -28.16 11.55
CA SER A 293 6.27 -28.62 12.88
C SER A 293 7.78 -28.82 13.05
N ASN A 294 8.60 -28.40 12.07
CA ASN A 294 10.05 -28.53 12.14
C ASN A 294 10.65 -27.64 13.25
N PRO A 295 11.89 -27.89 13.69
CA PRO A 295 12.59 -26.99 14.61
C PRO A 295 12.73 -25.57 14.02
N ALA A 296 12.56 -24.55 14.86
CA ALA A 296 12.73 -23.17 14.43
C ALA A 296 14.18 -22.90 13.98
N GLN A 297 14.31 -22.11 12.92
CA GLN A 297 15.57 -21.71 12.30
C GLN A 297 15.76 -20.19 12.45
N SER A 298 17.02 -19.75 12.41
CA SER A 298 17.37 -18.33 12.47
C SER A 298 18.12 -17.91 11.23
N THR A 299 17.79 -16.73 10.71
CA THR A 299 18.39 -16.14 9.52
C THR A 299 18.38 -14.60 9.62
N ARG A 300 18.99 -13.93 8.64
CA ARG A 300 18.95 -12.47 8.51
C ARG A 300 18.31 -12.07 7.19
N TRP A 301 17.35 -11.18 7.26
CA TRP A 301 16.67 -10.61 6.08
C TRP A 301 16.98 -9.13 5.98
N ASN A 302 17.08 -8.59 4.78
CA ASN A 302 17.40 -7.16 4.59
C ASN A 302 16.18 -6.30 4.91
N GLU A 303 16.41 -5.14 5.51
CA GLU A 303 15.36 -4.13 5.71
C GLU A 303 14.87 -3.63 4.34
N LEU A 304 13.55 -3.49 4.20
CA LEU A 304 12.96 -2.91 2.99
C LEU A 304 13.18 -1.40 2.97
N THR A 305 13.38 -0.82 1.79
CA THR A 305 13.60 0.63 1.61
C THR A 305 12.41 1.50 2.04
N ASN A 306 11.23 0.91 2.17
CA ASN A 306 10.02 1.56 2.69
C ASN A 306 9.88 1.46 4.21
N ASN A 307 10.81 0.78 4.90
CA ASN A 307 10.82 0.52 6.34
C ASN A 307 9.57 -0.22 6.86
N LYS A 308 8.91 -1.02 5.99
CA LYS A 308 7.68 -1.77 6.31
C LYS A 308 7.88 -3.28 6.39
N GLY A 309 9.10 -3.74 6.69
CA GLY A 309 9.37 -5.16 6.81
C GLY A 309 10.78 -5.57 6.41
N ALA A 310 10.92 -6.84 6.06
CA ALA A 310 12.19 -7.43 5.67
C ALA A 310 12.04 -8.38 4.48
N GLY A 311 13.12 -8.61 3.73
CA GLY A 311 13.10 -9.57 2.62
C GLY A 311 14.41 -10.30 2.35
N LEU A 312 14.28 -11.44 1.69
CA LEU A 312 15.35 -12.15 0.98
C LEU A 312 15.30 -11.80 -0.51
N PHE A 313 16.46 -11.83 -1.16
CA PHE A 313 16.61 -11.48 -2.57
C PHE A 313 17.55 -12.45 -3.29
N GLY A 314 17.29 -12.70 -4.57
CA GLY A 314 18.08 -13.58 -5.44
C GLY A 314 18.01 -15.05 -5.01
N SER A 315 19.13 -15.76 -5.12
CA SER A 315 19.22 -17.20 -4.88
C SER A 315 18.83 -17.63 -3.46
N GLY A 316 19.00 -16.74 -2.46
CA GLY A 316 18.52 -16.99 -1.10
C GLY A 316 17.00 -17.11 -1.03
N SER A 317 16.28 -16.35 -1.85
CA SER A 317 14.82 -16.44 -2.00
C SER A 317 14.40 -17.70 -2.72
N GLU A 318 15.11 -18.08 -3.79
CA GLU A 318 14.81 -19.29 -4.55
C GLU A 318 14.89 -20.52 -3.66
N GLY A 319 16.00 -20.67 -2.92
CA GLY A 319 16.17 -21.78 -1.97
C GLY A 319 15.13 -21.76 -0.85
N PHE A 320 14.76 -20.57 -0.37
CA PHE A 320 13.73 -20.42 0.66
C PHE A 320 12.34 -20.82 0.16
N LEU A 321 11.95 -20.37 -1.04
CA LEU A 321 10.68 -20.74 -1.67
C LEU A 321 10.60 -22.25 -1.94
N ARG A 322 11.68 -22.89 -2.43
CA ARG A 322 11.70 -24.37 -2.55
C ARG A 322 11.41 -25.06 -1.22
N GLY A 323 11.89 -24.51 -0.11
CA GLY A 323 11.62 -25.03 1.22
C GLY A 323 10.17 -24.85 1.70
N LEU A 324 9.42 -23.92 1.11
CA LEU A 324 8.00 -23.70 1.41
C LEU A 324 7.07 -24.45 0.44
N TYR A 325 7.58 -24.97 -0.68
CA TYR A 325 6.76 -25.52 -1.76
C TYR A 325 5.77 -26.60 -1.30
N ASP A 326 6.25 -27.56 -0.50
CA ASP A 326 5.45 -28.66 0.01
C ASP A 326 5.00 -28.42 1.48
N ALA A 327 5.02 -27.18 1.96
CA ALA A 327 4.72 -26.82 3.35
C ALA A 327 3.27 -26.35 3.53
N GLU A 328 2.69 -26.61 4.70
CA GLU A 328 1.30 -26.25 5.03
C GLU A 328 1.23 -24.93 5.83
N ALA A 329 2.22 -24.68 6.69
CA ALA A 329 2.24 -23.52 7.57
C ALA A 329 3.63 -22.88 7.69
N PHE A 330 3.65 -21.56 7.77
CA PHE A 330 4.88 -20.80 7.97
C PHE A 330 4.74 -19.79 9.09
N PHE A 331 5.54 -19.96 10.14
CA PHE A 331 5.68 -18.98 11.21
C PHE A 331 6.94 -18.14 11.01
N ILE A 332 6.82 -16.83 11.21
CA ILE A 332 7.94 -15.90 11.19
C ILE A 332 7.88 -14.94 12.38
N ARG A 333 9.06 -14.67 12.95
CA ARG A 333 9.31 -13.63 13.95
C ARG A 333 10.43 -12.72 13.45
N LEU A 334 10.10 -11.45 13.30
CA LEU A 334 11.07 -10.38 13.08
C LEU A 334 11.43 -9.75 14.43
N THR A 335 12.72 -9.59 14.72
CA THR A 335 13.19 -8.86 15.90
C THR A 335 13.90 -7.58 15.49
N ASP A 336 13.41 -6.43 15.96
CA ASP A 336 14.01 -5.12 15.65
C ASP A 336 15.24 -4.80 16.52
N GLY A 337 15.88 -3.66 16.21
CA GLY A 337 17.07 -3.19 16.95
C GLY A 337 16.81 -2.87 18.43
N ASN A 338 15.56 -2.68 18.84
CA ASN A 338 15.14 -2.45 20.22
C ASN A 338 14.73 -3.75 20.95
N GLY A 339 14.78 -4.89 20.24
CA GLY A 339 14.36 -6.19 20.75
C GLY A 339 12.84 -6.39 20.74
N ARG A 340 12.06 -5.50 20.11
CA ARG A 340 10.63 -5.75 19.87
C ARG A 340 10.50 -6.88 18.87
N ARG A 341 9.45 -7.68 19.05
CA ARG A 341 9.18 -8.88 18.24
C ARG A 341 7.87 -8.70 17.52
N TYR A 342 7.87 -9.06 16.24
CA TYR A 342 6.71 -9.03 15.38
C TYR A 342 6.53 -10.41 14.80
N ASP A 343 5.44 -11.06 15.18
CA ASP A 343 5.17 -12.46 14.90
C ASP A 343 4.01 -12.55 13.91
N ALA A 344 4.11 -13.46 12.95
CA ALA A 344 3.03 -13.82 12.05
C ALA A 344 3.07 -15.33 11.78
N GLU A 345 1.90 -15.90 11.55
CA GLU A 345 1.72 -17.26 11.08
C GLU A 345 0.89 -17.21 9.80
N PHE A 346 1.36 -17.90 8.78
CA PHE A 346 0.77 -17.95 7.47
C PHE A 346 0.32 -19.37 7.16
N ASP A 347 -0.93 -19.49 6.75
CA ASP A 347 -1.46 -20.68 6.08
C ASP A 347 -1.02 -20.64 4.62
N LEU A 348 -0.40 -21.73 4.16
CA LEU A 348 0.22 -21.82 2.84
C LEU A 348 -0.65 -22.52 1.80
N ALA A 349 -1.94 -22.78 2.06
CA ALA A 349 -2.85 -23.29 1.05
C ALA A 349 -2.74 -22.48 -0.27
N GLY A 350 -2.53 -23.17 -1.39
CA GLY A 350 -2.29 -22.58 -2.72
C GLY A 350 -0.87 -22.08 -3.01
N ILE A 351 0.12 -22.35 -2.13
CA ILE A 351 1.49 -21.86 -2.31
C ILE A 351 2.19 -22.43 -3.55
N GLU A 352 1.85 -23.64 -3.98
CA GLU A 352 2.45 -24.31 -5.13
C GLU A 352 2.24 -23.46 -6.40
N ASP A 353 1.01 -22.99 -6.65
CA ASP A 353 0.69 -22.09 -7.76
C ASP A 353 1.44 -20.76 -7.70
N ALA A 354 1.57 -20.18 -6.51
CA ALA A 354 2.28 -18.94 -6.29
C ALA A 354 3.77 -19.09 -6.60
N ILE A 355 4.40 -20.16 -6.09
CA ILE A 355 5.83 -20.41 -6.31
C ILE A 355 6.09 -20.78 -7.77
N GLU A 356 5.25 -21.61 -8.41
CA GLU A 356 5.43 -21.95 -9.82
C GLU A 356 5.30 -20.72 -10.74
N ALA A 357 4.39 -19.79 -10.44
CA ALA A 357 4.28 -18.53 -11.19
C ALA A 357 5.56 -17.67 -11.04
N VAL A 358 6.05 -17.50 -9.81
CA VAL A 358 7.29 -16.74 -9.54
C VAL A 358 8.52 -17.41 -10.15
N ALA A 359 8.62 -18.74 -10.05
CA ALA A 359 9.69 -19.54 -10.63
C ALA A 359 9.69 -19.48 -12.15
N GLY A 360 8.51 -19.58 -12.76
CA GLY A 360 8.31 -19.42 -14.19
C GLY A 360 8.76 -18.05 -14.71
N ALA A 361 8.35 -16.98 -14.03
CA ALA A 361 8.70 -15.62 -14.41
C ALA A 361 10.21 -15.34 -14.30
N CYS A 362 10.87 -15.85 -13.26
CA CYS A 362 12.31 -15.64 -13.03
C CYS A 362 13.20 -16.74 -13.65
N GLY A 363 12.61 -17.78 -14.23
CA GLY A 363 13.32 -18.81 -14.99
C GLY A 363 14.16 -19.79 -14.17
N TRP A 364 13.77 -20.05 -12.91
CA TRP A 364 14.38 -21.07 -12.05
C TRP A 364 13.39 -22.23 -11.80
N SER A 365 13.86 -23.36 -11.28
CA SER A 365 13.01 -24.53 -10.99
C SER A 365 12.71 -24.66 -9.50
N THR A 366 11.48 -25.05 -9.19
CA THR A 366 11.02 -25.41 -7.84
C THR A 366 11.68 -26.68 -7.31
N LEU A 367 12.36 -27.42 -8.18
CA LEU A 367 13.20 -28.55 -7.85
C LEU A 367 14.67 -28.14 -7.77
N ASP A 368 15.43 -28.80 -6.91
CA ASP A 368 16.87 -28.59 -6.83
C ASP A 368 17.60 -29.39 -7.92
N LEU A 369 17.61 -28.82 -9.14
CA LEU A 369 18.22 -29.45 -10.31
C LEU A 369 19.74 -29.21 -10.36
N SER A 370 20.50 -30.28 -10.51
CA SER A 370 21.94 -30.24 -10.74
C SER A 370 22.27 -29.85 -12.19
N PRO A 371 23.51 -29.42 -12.49
CA PRO A 371 23.96 -29.22 -13.87
C PRO A 371 23.83 -30.47 -14.76
N ASP A 372 23.89 -31.68 -14.19
CA ASP A 372 23.68 -32.93 -14.92
C ASP A 372 22.19 -33.11 -15.28
N ASP A 373 21.28 -32.75 -14.38
CA ASP A 373 19.83 -32.76 -14.65
C ASP A 373 19.47 -31.79 -15.78
N TYR A 374 20.03 -30.57 -15.75
CA TYR A 374 19.84 -29.60 -16.83
C TYR A 374 20.35 -30.14 -18.17
N ARG A 375 21.50 -30.84 -18.21
CA ARG A 375 22.00 -31.49 -19.44
C ARG A 375 21.07 -32.58 -19.93
N ALA A 376 20.52 -33.39 -19.01
CA ALA A 376 19.55 -34.42 -19.36
C ALA A 376 18.28 -33.81 -19.96
N ILE A 377 17.72 -32.78 -19.32
CA ILE A 377 16.54 -32.05 -19.79
C ILE A 377 16.78 -31.43 -21.17
N GLN A 378 17.89 -30.71 -21.37
CA GLN A 378 18.26 -30.14 -22.67
C GLN A 378 18.40 -31.21 -23.76
N THR A 379 18.96 -32.39 -23.41
CA THR A 379 19.10 -33.51 -24.34
C THR A 379 17.73 -34.08 -24.74
N LEU A 380 16.81 -34.23 -23.77
CA LEU A 380 15.45 -34.72 -24.01
C LEU A 380 14.64 -33.73 -24.86
N LEU A 381 14.74 -32.43 -24.59
CA LEU A 381 14.10 -31.39 -25.40
C LEU A 381 14.58 -31.45 -26.85
N ASN A 382 15.90 -31.50 -27.07
CA ASN A 382 16.47 -31.62 -28.42
C ASN A 382 16.04 -32.92 -29.12
N ALA A 383 15.99 -34.04 -28.39
CA ALA A 383 15.51 -35.31 -28.93
C ALA A 383 14.01 -35.26 -29.31
N GLY A 384 13.22 -34.47 -28.58
CA GLY A 384 11.83 -34.16 -28.88
C GLY A 384 11.63 -33.15 -30.02
N GLY A 385 12.70 -32.59 -30.58
CA GLY A 385 12.65 -31.60 -31.66
C GLY A 385 12.55 -30.15 -31.20
N PHE A 386 12.76 -29.87 -29.92
CA PHE A 386 12.78 -28.52 -29.36
C PHE A 386 14.23 -28.03 -29.24
N GLU A 387 14.56 -26.93 -29.91
CA GLU A 387 15.94 -26.44 -30.03
C GLU A 387 16.47 -25.80 -28.72
N ALA A 388 16.84 -26.63 -27.74
CA ALA A 388 17.35 -26.19 -26.44
C ALA A 388 18.81 -25.69 -26.47
N GLY A 389 19.49 -25.83 -27.62
CA GLY A 389 20.91 -25.55 -27.79
C GLY A 389 21.80 -26.73 -27.42
N THR A 390 23.10 -26.48 -27.20
CA THR A 390 24.03 -27.52 -26.72
C THR A 390 23.65 -27.94 -25.30
N PRO A 391 23.52 -29.25 -24.99
CA PRO A 391 23.29 -29.72 -23.62
C PRO A 391 24.50 -29.48 -22.72
N ASP A 392 24.66 -28.25 -22.23
CA ASP A 392 25.78 -27.78 -21.41
C ASP A 392 25.47 -27.69 -19.91
N GLY A 393 24.19 -27.83 -19.54
CA GLY A 393 23.72 -27.74 -18.16
C GLY A 393 23.46 -26.30 -17.71
N VAL A 394 23.52 -25.33 -18.63
CA VAL A 394 23.25 -23.92 -18.37
C VAL A 394 21.86 -23.58 -18.90
N TRP A 395 20.96 -23.18 -18.00
CA TRP A 395 19.59 -22.82 -18.37
C TRP A 395 19.51 -21.42 -19.02
N GLY A 396 19.88 -21.34 -20.30
CA GLY A 396 19.89 -20.11 -21.09
C GLY A 396 18.60 -19.83 -21.86
N ASN A 397 18.60 -18.78 -22.68
CA ASN A 397 17.42 -18.39 -23.50
C ASN A 397 16.99 -19.49 -24.49
N GLY A 398 17.94 -20.24 -25.07
CA GLY A 398 17.62 -21.38 -25.94
C GLY A 398 16.83 -22.46 -25.20
N SER A 399 17.29 -22.86 -24.02
CA SER A 399 16.61 -23.86 -23.19
C SER A 399 15.24 -23.37 -22.71
N ARG A 400 15.12 -22.11 -22.28
CA ARG A 400 13.83 -21.50 -21.92
C ARG A 400 12.82 -21.51 -23.07
N ASN A 401 13.26 -21.15 -24.28
CA ASN A 401 12.38 -21.14 -25.45
C ASN A 401 11.97 -22.55 -25.90
N ALA A 402 12.90 -23.50 -25.88
CA ALA A 402 12.62 -24.90 -26.16
C ALA A 402 11.64 -25.49 -25.14
N MET A 403 11.81 -25.16 -23.86
CA MET A 403 10.91 -25.61 -22.80
C MET A 403 9.51 -25.03 -22.99
N ARG A 404 9.40 -23.74 -23.29
CA ARG A 404 8.13 -23.08 -23.59
C ARG A 404 7.39 -23.76 -24.74
N ALA A 405 8.09 -24.03 -25.84
CA ALA A 405 7.52 -24.72 -26.99
C ALA A 405 7.06 -26.15 -26.64
N PHE A 406 7.81 -26.86 -25.78
CA PHE A 406 7.39 -28.16 -25.26
C PHE A 406 6.11 -28.05 -24.42
N GLN A 407 6.07 -27.11 -23.46
CA GLN A 407 4.90 -26.86 -22.61
C GLN A 407 3.67 -26.53 -23.46
N GLU A 408 3.79 -25.63 -24.43
CA GLU A 408 2.71 -25.28 -25.37
C GLU A 408 2.21 -26.52 -26.14
N GLN A 409 3.12 -27.37 -26.63
CA GLN A 409 2.74 -28.61 -27.33
C GLN A 409 2.00 -29.59 -26.42
N ARG A 410 2.30 -29.59 -25.12
CA ARG A 410 1.67 -30.46 -24.12
C ARG A 410 0.43 -29.85 -23.46
N GLY A 411 0.09 -28.59 -23.76
CA GLY A 411 -1.01 -27.88 -23.11
C GLY A 411 -0.72 -27.49 -21.67
N LEU A 412 0.56 -27.37 -21.30
CA LEU A 412 1.02 -26.89 -20.00
C LEU A 412 1.24 -25.36 -20.03
N PRO A 413 1.23 -24.68 -18.87
CA PRO A 413 1.63 -23.29 -18.77
C PRO A 413 3.02 -23.05 -19.38
N ALA A 414 3.09 -22.09 -20.30
CA ALA A 414 4.26 -21.84 -21.15
C ALA A 414 5.33 -20.97 -20.43
N SER A 415 5.71 -21.35 -19.21
CA SER A 415 6.63 -20.61 -18.34
C SER A 415 8.06 -20.55 -18.93
N GLY A 416 8.50 -21.64 -19.55
CA GLY A 416 9.88 -21.87 -19.96
C GLY A 416 10.81 -22.30 -18.80
N ALA A 417 10.27 -22.48 -17.60
CA ALA A 417 10.97 -23.09 -16.47
C ALA A 417 10.83 -24.63 -16.52
N PRO A 418 11.81 -25.41 -16.03
CA PRO A 418 11.65 -26.84 -15.83
C PRO A 418 10.88 -27.10 -14.53
N ASP A 419 9.58 -26.78 -14.55
CA ASP A 419 8.65 -27.01 -13.44
C ASP A 419 8.31 -28.51 -13.27
N ARG A 420 7.74 -28.87 -12.12
CA ARG A 420 7.47 -30.28 -11.76
C ARG A 420 6.58 -30.98 -12.81
N ALA A 421 5.48 -30.34 -13.21
CA ALA A 421 4.54 -30.90 -14.19
C ALA A 421 5.19 -31.12 -15.56
N THR A 422 6.06 -30.19 -15.97
CA THR A 422 6.80 -30.27 -17.23
C THR A 422 7.83 -31.38 -17.22
N LEU A 423 8.56 -31.56 -16.12
CA LEU A 423 9.53 -32.64 -15.98
C LEU A 423 8.87 -34.01 -15.92
N GLU A 424 7.72 -34.13 -15.25
CA GLU A 424 6.90 -35.35 -15.29
C GLU A 424 6.46 -35.67 -16.73
N ALA A 425 5.97 -34.69 -17.47
CA ALA A 425 5.58 -34.86 -18.88
C ALA A 425 6.76 -35.20 -19.80
N LEU A 426 7.98 -34.79 -19.45
CA LEU A 426 9.23 -35.19 -20.12
C LEU A 426 9.72 -36.58 -19.71
N GLY A 427 9.17 -37.17 -18.64
CA GLY A 427 9.62 -38.43 -18.06
C GLY A 427 10.92 -38.30 -17.27
N VAL A 428 11.25 -37.11 -16.78
CA VAL A 428 12.40 -36.85 -15.91
C VAL A 428 11.94 -37.00 -14.47
N GLN A 429 12.55 -37.94 -13.74
CA GLN A 429 12.39 -38.02 -12.28
C GLN A 429 13.53 -37.25 -11.63
N PRO A 430 13.25 -36.15 -10.90
CA PRO A 430 14.27 -35.41 -10.18
C PRO A 430 14.73 -36.23 -8.96
N GLY A 431 16.02 -36.59 -8.91
CA GLY A 431 16.69 -37.08 -7.70
C GLY A 431 16.53 -38.57 -7.34
N GLU A 432 17.25 -39.45 -8.04
CA GLU A 432 17.89 -40.61 -7.37
C GLU A 432 19.24 -40.20 -6.76
#